data_AF-A0A396H299-F1
#
_entry.id   AF-A0A396H299-F1
#
_cell.length_a   1.000
_cell.length_b   1.000
_cell.length_c   1.000
_cell.angle_alpha   90.00
_cell.angle_beta   90.00
_cell.angle_gamma   90.00
#
_symmetry.space_group_name_H-M   'P 1'
#
loop_
_entity.id
_entity.type
_entity.pdbx_description
1 polymer ?
#
loop_
_entity_poly.entity_id
_entity_poly.type
_entity_poly.pdbx_seq_one_letter_code
_entity_poly.pdbx_strand_id
1 'polypeptide(L)' 'MLKFVQLHMLLRQSGIDFKKNNQDGIDARRFGELLMSSGIVLNDNAHWITFHSGYDFGYFGGLMSFGLRS' A
#
# COMPACT_ATOMS: atom_id res chain seq x y z
N MET A 1 11.65 -19.49 10.03
CA MET A 1 11.71 -20.11 8.70
C MET A 1 10.33 -20.55 8.19
N LEU A 2 9.55 -21.35 8.93
CA LEU A 2 8.22 -21.81 8.47
C LEU A 2 7.19 -20.71 8.15
N LYS A 3 7.12 -19.63 8.96
CA LYS A 3 6.16 -18.53 8.73
C LYS A 3 6.33 -17.82 7.38
N PHE A 4 7.56 -17.71 6.89
CA PHE A 4 7.86 -16.97 5.65
C PHE A 4 7.47 -17.76 4.41
N VAL A 5 7.69 -19.09 4.44
CA VAL A 5 7.29 -20.00 3.37
C VAL A 5 5.77 -20.02 3.21
N GLN A 6 5.03 -20.00 4.32
CA GLN A 6 3.57 -20.05 4.29
C GLN A 6 2.95 -18.75 3.73
N LEU A 7 3.52 -17.58 4.04
CA LEU A 7 3.08 -16.32 3.45
C LEU A 7 3.33 -16.28 1.94
N HIS A 8 4.51 -16.74 1.49
CA HIS A 8 4.81 -16.77 0.05
C HIS A 8 3.79 -17.62 -0.72
N MET A 9 3.43 -18.78 -0.18
CA MET A 9 2.42 -19.66 -0.78
C MET A 9 1.03 -19.02 -0.79
N LEU A 10 0.62 -18.37 0.30
CA LEU A 10 -0.67 -17.68 0.38
C LEU A 10 -0.82 -16.61 -0.70
N LEU A 11 0.21 -15.77 -0.86
CA LEU A 11 0.20 -14.69 -1.85
C LEU A 11 0.24 -15.21 -3.29
N ARG A 12 0.94 -16.33 -3.54
CA ARG A 12 0.89 -16.99 -4.85
C ARG A 12 -0.50 -17.56 -5.14
N GLN A 13 -1.11 -18.23 -4.16
CA GLN A 13 -2.45 -18.81 -4.29
C GLN A 13 -3.55 -17.75 -4.46
N SER A 14 -3.38 -16.55 -3.90
CA SER A 14 -4.28 -15.41 -4.14
C SER A 14 -4.06 -14.75 -5.50
N GLY A 15 -3.12 -15.23 -6.33
CA GLY A 15 -2.91 -14.78 -7.70
C GLY A 15 -1.89 -13.65 -7.86
N ILE A 16 -1.07 -13.35 -6.84
CA ILE A 16 -0.03 -12.32 -6.95
C ILE A 16 1.10 -12.78 -7.88
N ASP A 17 1.32 -12.02 -8.96
CA ASP A 17 2.47 -12.17 -9.84
C ASP A 17 3.66 -11.32 -9.36
N PHE A 18 4.53 -11.97 -8.57
CA PHE A 18 5.76 -11.33 -8.07
C PHE A 18 6.74 -10.94 -9.17
N LYS A 19 6.76 -11.62 -10.32
CA LYS A 19 7.69 -11.28 -11.41
C LYS A 19 7.24 -9.97 -12.06
N LYS A 20 5.94 -9.85 -12.36
CA LYS A 20 5.37 -8.61 -12.87
C LYS A 20 5.52 -7.46 -11.87
N ASN A 21 5.24 -7.68 -10.59
CA ASN A 21 5.43 -6.63 -9.58
C ASN A 21 6.89 -6.16 -9.49
N ASN A 22 7.86 -7.04 -9.71
CA ASN A 22 9.28 -6.67 -9.70
C ASN A 22 9.71 -5.90 -10.96
N GLN A 23 9.06 -6.14 -12.10
CA GLN A 23 9.39 -5.49 -13.38
C GLN A 23 8.63 -4.18 -13.58
N ASP A 24 7.33 -4.18 -13.24
CA ASP A 24 6.36 -3.13 -13.56
C ASP A 24 5.66 -2.59 -12.29
N GLY A 25 6.25 -2.82 -11.12
CA GLY A 25 5.69 -2.36 -9.84
C GLY A 25 5.60 -0.84 -9.75
N ILE A 26 4.63 -0.36 -8.98
CA ILE A 26 4.45 1.07 -8.72
C ILE A 26 5.52 1.56 -7.74
N ASP A 27 6.22 2.65 -8.07
CA ASP A 27 7.12 3.32 -7.12
C ASP A 27 6.30 3.93 -5.97
N ALA A 28 6.60 3.49 -4.75
CA ALA A 28 5.85 3.86 -3.56
C ALA A 28 5.94 5.36 -3.21
N ARG A 29 7.04 6.03 -3.55
CA ARG A 29 7.21 7.47 -3.28
C ARG A 29 6.34 8.29 -4.22
N ARG A 30 6.44 8.01 -5.52
CA ARG A 30 5.60 8.66 -6.53
C ARG A 30 4.12 8.42 -6.29
N PHE A 31 3.76 7.20 -5.85
CA PHE A 31 2.39 6.92 -5.44
C PHE A 31 1.95 7.77 -4.23
N GLY A 32 2.81 7.91 -3.23
CA GLY A 32 2.56 8.76 -2.06
C GLY A 32 2.32 10.23 -2.44
N GLU A 33 3.14 10.80 -3.32
CA GLU A 33 2.97 12.19 -3.82
C GLU A 33 1.63 12.38 -4.56
N LEU A 34 1.28 11.43 -5.44
CA LEU A 34 0.00 11.46 -6.16
C LEU A 34 -1.19 11.27 -5.21
N LEU A 35 -1.05 10.40 -4.22
CA LEU A 35 -2.08 10.15 -3.22
C LEU A 35 -2.35 11.42 -2.39
N MET A 36 -1.29 12.11 -1.95
CA MET A 36 -1.40 13.36 -1.19
C MET A 36 -2.09 14.47 -1.97
N SER A 37 -1.85 14.55 -3.28
CA SER A 37 -2.45 15.55 -4.17
C SER A 37 -3.82 15.17 -4.75
N SER A 38 -4.26 13.92 -4.54
CA SER A 38 -5.52 13.40 -5.12
C SER A 38 -6.80 13.97 -4.50
N GLY A 39 -6.71 14.58 -3.32
CA GLY A 39 -7.88 15.03 -2.54
C GLY A 39 -8.64 13.89 -1.84
N ILE A 40 -8.14 12.64 -1.88
CA ILE A 40 -8.73 11.50 -1.15
C ILE A 40 -8.26 11.48 0.32
N VAL A 41 -7.04 11.96 0.57
CA VAL A 41 -6.45 12.10 1.91
C VAL A 41 -6.52 13.56 2.36
N LEU A 42 -6.54 13.78 3.68
CA LEU A 42 -6.66 15.12 4.27
C LEU A 42 -7.88 15.91 3.77
N ASN A 43 -8.98 15.21 3.50
CA ASN A 43 -10.23 15.80 3.04
C ASN A 43 -11.36 15.41 3.98
N ASP A 44 -11.91 16.39 4.71
CA ASP A 44 -12.97 16.17 5.70
C ASP A 44 -14.30 15.72 5.07
N ASN A 45 -14.46 15.87 3.76
CA ASN A 45 -15.63 15.37 3.02
C ASN A 45 -15.46 13.92 2.56
N ALA A 46 -14.29 13.31 2.76
CA ALA A 46 -14.01 11.94 2.36
C ALA A 46 -14.16 10.98 3.54
N HIS A 47 -14.92 9.90 3.33
CA HIS A 47 -15.13 8.86 4.35
C HIS A 47 -14.46 7.55 3.93
N TRP A 48 -13.55 7.06 4.77
CA TRP A 48 -12.83 5.79 4.56
C TRP A 48 -13.59 4.65 5.24
N ILE A 49 -13.98 3.63 4.46
CA ILE A 49 -14.61 2.41 4.97
C ILE A 49 -13.55 1.32 5.01
N THR A 50 -13.33 0.70 6.17
CA THR A 50 -12.27 -0.29 6.36
C THR A 50 -12.70 -1.49 7.20
N PHE A 51 -11.89 -2.56 7.21
CA PHE A 51 -12.14 -3.78 7.99
C PHE A 51 -10.84 -4.28 8.64
N HIS A 52 -10.78 -4.35 9.97
CA HIS A 52 -9.58 -4.73 10.74
C HIS A 52 -8.27 -4.04 10.29
N SER A 53 -8.34 -2.75 10.00
CA SER A 53 -7.35 -2.03 9.17
C SER A 53 -6.21 -1.35 9.92
N GLY A 54 -5.87 -1.83 11.12
CA GLY A 54 -4.80 -1.22 11.92
C GLY A 54 -3.45 -1.23 11.18
N TYR A 55 -3.13 -2.35 10.53
CA TYR A 55 -1.92 -2.47 9.72
C TYR A 55 -2.02 -1.67 8.40
N ASP A 56 -3.19 -1.67 7.77
CA ASP A 56 -3.42 -0.96 6.50
C ASP A 56 -3.16 0.55 6.66
N PHE A 57 -3.69 1.16 7.72
CA PHE A 57 -3.43 2.58 8.01
C PHE A 57 -1.96 2.85 8.38
N GLY A 58 -1.26 1.88 8.98
CA GLY A 58 0.18 1.98 9.19
C GLY A 58 0.97 2.08 7.88
N TYR A 59 0.67 1.21 6.92
CA TYR A 59 1.26 1.28 5.56
C TYR A 59 0.88 2.58 4.85
N PHE A 60 -0.37 3.00 5.00
CA PHE A 60 -0.88 4.23 4.40
C PHE A 60 -0.15 5.47 4.96
N GLY A 61 0.07 5.53 6.28
CA GLY A 61 0.88 6.57 6.92
C GLY A 61 2.32 6.60 6.41
N GLY A 62 2.91 5.42 6.19
CA GLY A 62 4.23 5.29 5.56
C GLY A 62 4.27 5.88 4.15
N LEU A 63 3.28 5.55 3.30
CA LEU A 63 3.15 6.11 1.95
C LEU A 63 2.96 7.62 1.95
N MET A 64 2.09 8.14 2.81
CA MET A 64 1.85 9.59 2.96
C MET A 64 3.10 10.34 3.41
N SER A 65 3.97 9.71 4.20
CA SER A 65 5.24 10.32 4.63
C SER A 65 6.18 10.65 3.46
N PHE A 66 6.05 9.96 2.32
CA PHE A 66 6.82 10.30 1.12
C PHE A 66 6.33 11.58 0.45
N GLY A 67 5.00 11.78 0.36
CA GLY A 67 4.43 13.00 -0.21
C GLY A 67 4.56 14.24 0.67
N LEU A 68 4.89 14.09 1.97
CA LEU A 68 5.22 15.21 2.85
C LEU A 68 6.69 15.67 2.75
N ARG A 69 7.55 14.88 2.11
CA ARG A 69 8.99 15.13 1.98
C ARG A 69 9.40 15.62 0.59
N SER A 70 8.46 15.71 -0.34
CA SER A 70 8.65 16.20 -1.72
C SER A 70 8.49 17.71 -1.81
#